data_AF-A0A3M1GF15-F1
#
_entry.id   AF-A0A3M1GF15-F1
#
_cell.length_a   1.000
_cell.length_b   1.000
_cell.length_c   1.000
_cell.angle_alpha   90.00
_cell.angle_beta   90.00
_cell.angle_gamma   90.00
#
_symmetry.space_group_name_H-M   'P 1'
#
loop_
_entity.id
_entity.type
_entity.pdbx_description
1 polymer ?
#
loop_
_entity_poly.entity_id
_entity_poly.type
_entity_poly.pdbx_seq_one_letter_code
_entity_poly.pdbx_strand_id
1 'polypeptide(L)'
;DYPLEPRQRITFEYVLIKGVNDRPEDAQRLIKLLSGIPSKINLIPFNPHEGSRFEPPPEETIKKFMSLLENSPITVTLRRSRGRDISGACGQLKAEYS
;
A
#
# COMPACT_ATOMS: atom_id res chain seq x y z
N ASP A 1 2.73 -2.35 26.74
CA ASP A 1 2.30 -1.12 26.06
C ASP A 1 3.47 -0.37 25.50
N TYR A 2 3.45 -0.12 24.19
CA TYR A 2 4.40 0.77 23.51
C TYR A 2 3.71 2.13 23.36
N PRO A 3 4.05 3.16 24.16
CA PRO A 3 3.40 4.46 24.07
C PRO A 3 3.91 5.20 22.82
N LEU A 4 3.06 5.29 21.80
CA LEU A 4 3.27 6.20 20.68
C LEU A 4 2.78 7.59 21.08
N GLU A 5 3.51 8.63 20.71
CA GLU A 5 3.04 9.98 20.95
C GLU A 5 1.72 10.23 20.19
N PRO A 6 0.79 11.06 20.71
CA PRO A 6 -0.57 11.25 20.17
C PRO A 6 -0.67 11.70 18.69
N ARG A 7 0.45 11.98 18.02
CA ARG A 7 0.54 12.38 16.62
C ARG A 7 1.35 11.41 15.75
N GLN A 8 1.95 10.37 16.33
CA GLN A 8 2.74 9.39 15.59
C GLN A 8 1.82 8.32 15.02
N ARG A 9 1.89 8.15 13.70
CA ARG A 9 1.25 7.03 13.00
C ARG A 9 2.26 5.91 12.81
N ILE A 10 1.84 4.68 13.06
CA ILE A 10 2.65 3.50 12.70
C ILE A 10 2.64 3.36 11.19
N THR A 11 3.81 3.28 10.58
CA THR A 11 3.92 2.98 9.15
C THR A 11 4.09 1.47 8.95
N PHE A 12 3.18 0.88 8.18
CA PHE A 12 3.24 -0.51 7.77
C PHE A 12 3.72 -0.59 6.33
N GLU A 13 4.76 -1.38 6.08
CA GLU A 13 5.14 -1.76 4.72
C GLU A 13 4.36 -3.01 4.31
N TYR A 14 3.63 -2.93 3.21
CA TYR A 14 2.86 -4.05 2.67
C TYR A 14 3.39 -4.42 1.30
N VAL A 15 4.11 -5.54 1.21
CA VAL A 15 4.61 -6.07 -0.06
C VAL A 15 3.48 -6.81 -0.77
N LEU A 16 3.09 -6.31 -1.93
CA LEU A 16 2.00 -6.87 -2.73
C LEU A 16 2.55 -7.87 -3.74
N ILE A 17 2.11 -9.13 -3.64
CA ILE A 17 2.61 -10.27 -4.40
C ILE A 17 1.44 -10.91 -5.15
N LYS A 18 1.64 -11.14 -6.45
CA LYS A 18 0.62 -11.68 -7.36
C LYS A 18 0.09 -13.02 -6.88
N GLY A 19 -1.24 -13.13 -6.75
CA GLY A 19 -1.94 -14.35 -6.38
C GLY A 19 -1.77 -14.82 -4.94
N VAL A 20 -0.98 -14.11 -4.12
CA VAL A 20 -0.68 -14.47 -2.73
C VAL A 20 -1.46 -13.59 -1.76
N ASN A 21 -1.39 -12.26 -1.95
CA ASN A 21 -1.97 -11.29 -1.02
C ASN A 21 -2.48 -10.02 -1.70
N ASP A 22 -2.80 -10.12 -3.00
CA ASP A 22 -3.20 -9.02 -3.88
C ASP A 22 -4.70 -8.98 -4.21
N ARG A 23 -5.52 -9.77 -3.51
CA ARG A 23 -6.96 -9.84 -3.77
C ARG A 23 -7.71 -8.72 -3.03
N PRO A 24 -8.89 -8.30 -3.52
CA PRO A 24 -9.73 -7.32 -2.81
C PRO A 24 -10.03 -7.70 -1.36
N GLU A 25 -10.21 -8.98 -1.06
CA GLU A 25 -10.47 -9.49 0.28
C GLU A 25 -9.26 -9.28 1.20
N ASP A 26 -8.03 -9.31 0.66
CA ASP A 26 -6.81 -9.06 1.42
C ASP A 26 -6.72 -7.60 1.86
N ALA A 27 -7.11 -6.66 0.99
CA ALA A 27 -7.22 -5.23 1.35
C ALA A 27 -8.26 -5.02 2.46
N GLN A 28 -9.43 -5.66 2.37
CA GLN A 28 -10.45 -5.57 3.42
C GLN A 28 -9.97 -6.14 4.76
N ARG A 29 -9.27 -7.29 4.73
CA ARG A 29 -8.66 -7.88 5.91
C ARG A 29 -7.61 -6.95 6.53
N LEU A 30 -6.79 -6.30 5.70
CA LEU A 30 -5.78 -5.33 6.15
C LEU A 30 -6.42 -4.12 6.82
N ILE A 31 -7.45 -3.53 6.21
CA ILE A 31 -8.20 -2.40 6.79
C ILE A 31 -8.78 -2.79 8.15
N LYS A 32 -9.38 -3.97 8.25
CA LYS A 32 -9.96 -4.48 9.50
C LYS A 32 -8.88 -4.67 10.57
N LEU A 33 -7.73 -5.24 10.20
CA LEU A 33 -6.62 -5.49 11.13
C LEU A 33 -6.05 -4.20 11.72
N LEU A 34 -5.99 -3.14 10.93
CA LEU A 34 -5.43 -1.84 11.34
C LEU A 34 -6.48 -0.89 11.90
N SER A 35 -7.74 -1.33 12.01
CA SER A 35 -8.82 -0.53 12.58
C SER A 35 -8.49 -0.14 14.03
N GLY A 36 -8.65 1.13 14.36
CA GLY A 36 -8.32 1.67 15.69
C GLY A 36 -6.84 1.99 15.91
N ILE A 37 -5.95 1.67 14.96
CA ILE A 37 -4.53 2.02 15.02
C ILE A 37 -4.29 3.20 14.06
N PRO A 38 -3.87 4.39 14.56
CA PRO A 38 -3.41 5.47 13.71
C PRO A 38 -2.25 5.00 12.83
N SER A 39 -2.51 4.79 11.55
CA SER A 39 -1.59 4.07 10.68
C SER A 39 -1.44 4.70 9.30
N LYS A 40 -0.29 4.42 8.69
CA LYS A 40 0.02 4.68 7.29
C LYS A 40 0.44 3.36 6.64
N ILE A 41 -0.02 3.08 5.43
CA ILE A 41 0.46 1.94 4.64
C ILE A 41 1.35 2.46 3.51
N ASN A 42 2.56 1.90 3.40
CA ASN A 42 3.36 1.95 2.20
C ASN A 42 3.13 0.66 1.41
N LEU A 43 2.37 0.75 0.33
CA LEU A 43 2.12 -0.37 -0.57
C LEU A 43 3.32 -0.50 -1.52
N ILE A 44 3.94 -1.68 -1.55
CA ILE A 44 5.16 -1.94 -2.32
C ILE A 44 4.89 -3.11 -3.25
N PRO A 45 4.73 -2.91 -4.57
CA PRO A 45 4.67 -4.01 -5.50
C PRO A 45 5.95 -4.84 -5.42
N PHE A 46 5.81 -6.16 -5.38
CA PHE A 46 6.96 -7.05 -5.30
C PHE A 46 7.98 -6.75 -6.41
N ASN A 47 9.26 -6.73 -6.04
CA ASN A 47 10.35 -6.55 -7.00
C ASN A 47 11.02 -7.90 -7.29
N PRO A 48 10.84 -8.49 -8.48
CA PRO A 48 11.50 -9.74 -8.84
C PRO A 48 13.01 -9.63 -8.73
N HIS A 49 13.63 -10.72 -8.29
CA HIS A 49 15.07 -10.94 -8.30
C HIS A 49 15.35 -12.35 -8.80
N GLU A 50 16.60 -12.62 -9.19
CA GLU A 50 17.02 -13.93 -9.67
C GLU A 50 16.65 -15.03 -8.67
N GLY A 51 15.99 -16.08 -9.16
CA GLY A 51 15.53 -17.20 -8.32
C GLY A 51 14.19 -16.98 -7.60
N SER A 52 13.59 -15.79 -7.67
CA SER A 52 12.25 -15.55 -7.11
C SER A 52 11.18 -16.34 -7.86
N ARG A 53 10.31 -17.03 -7.11
CA ARG A 53 9.07 -17.66 -7.62
C ARG A 53 7.86 -16.73 -7.63
N PHE A 54 8.02 -15.53 -7.06
CA PHE A 54 6.96 -14.55 -6.91
C PHE A 54 7.04 -13.48 -7.99
N GLU A 55 5.89 -12.93 -8.32
CA GLU A 55 5.71 -11.89 -9.34
C GLU A 55 5.00 -10.66 -8.74
N PRO A 56 5.25 -9.46 -9.28
CA PRO A 56 4.39 -8.31 -9.02
C PRO A 56 2.99 -8.56 -9.57
N PRO A 57 1.93 -8.09 -8.90
CA PRO A 57 0.60 -8.06 -9.48
C PRO A 57 0.55 -7.17 -10.73
N PRO A 58 -0.42 -7.39 -11.63
CA PRO A 58 -0.72 -6.47 -12.72
C PRO A 58 -1.04 -5.06 -12.20
N GLU A 59 -0.73 -4.03 -12.98
CA GLU A 59 -0.96 -2.64 -12.58
C GLU A 59 -2.42 -2.34 -12.20
N GLU A 60 -3.38 -2.92 -12.93
CA GLU A 60 -4.80 -2.82 -12.62
C GLU A 60 -5.16 -3.40 -11.24
N THR A 61 -4.48 -4.48 -10.83
CA THR A 61 -4.69 -5.09 -9.50
C THR A 61 -4.12 -4.20 -8.42
N ILE A 62 -2.93 -3.63 -8.64
CA ILE A 62 -2.30 -2.66 -7.73
C ILE A 62 -3.21 -1.44 -7.54
N LYS A 63 -3.72 -0.86 -8.65
CA LYS A 63 -4.63 0.29 -8.62
C LYS A 63 -5.91 -0.02 -7.85
N LYS A 64 -6.57 -1.15 -8.14
CA LYS A 64 -7.78 -1.58 -7.42
C LYS A 64 -7.51 -1.78 -5.92
N PHE A 65 -6.41 -2.44 -5.57
CA PHE A 65 -6.02 -2.65 -4.18
C PHE A 65 -5.79 -1.32 -3.46
N MET A 66 -5.05 -0.41 -4.09
CA MET A 66 -4.80 0.94 -3.58
C MET A 66 -6.10 1.71 -3.37
N SER A 67 -7.01 1.73 -4.36
CA SER A 67 -8.31 2.40 -4.23
C SER A 67 -9.15 1.83 -3.09
N LEU A 68 -9.10 0.52 -2.82
CA LEU A 68 -9.80 -0.07 -1.67
C LEU A 68 -9.25 0.45 -0.35
N LEU A 69 -7.93 0.58 -0.21
CA LEU A 69 -7.30 1.11 0.99
C LEU A 69 -7.55 2.63 1.14
N GLU A 70 -7.53 3.39 0.05
CA GLU A 70 -7.80 4.85 0.04
C GLU A 70 -9.24 5.19 0.43
N ASN A 71 -10.19 4.28 0.19
CA ASN A 71 -11.57 4.41 0.66
C ASN A 71 -11.73 4.13 2.17
N SER A 72 -10.62 3.91 2.90
CA SER A 72 -10.60 3.73 4.35
C SER A 72 -9.96 4.94 5.04
N PRO A 73 -10.07 5.07 6.38
CA PRO A 73 -9.40 6.13 7.14
C PRO A 73 -7.85 6.05 7.15
N ILE A 74 -7.25 5.03 6.52
CA ILE A 74 -5.82 4.78 6.52
C ILE A 74 -5.15 5.60 5.41
N THR A 75 -4.04 6.27 5.73
CA THR A 75 -3.24 6.93 4.70
C THR A 75 -2.41 5.91 3.94
N VAL A 76 -2.46 5.94 2.60
CA VAL A 76 -1.79 4.96 1.75
C VAL A 76 -0.86 5.67 0.79
N THR A 77 0.32 5.11 0.55
CA THR A 77 1.22 5.56 -0.53
C THR A 77 1.74 4.35 -1.30
N LEU A 78 1.87 4.48 -2.62
CA LEU A 78 2.47 3.46 -3.47
C LEU A 78 3.96 3.76 -3.69
N ARG A 79 4.83 2.80 -3.34
CA ARG A 79 6.28 2.91 -3.57
C ARG A 79 6.64 2.13 -4.83
N ARG A 80 6.97 2.84 -5.91
CA ARG A 80 7.54 2.24 -7.13
C ARG A 80 9.06 2.39 -7.14
N SER A 81 9.77 1.43 -7.73
CA SER A 81 11.19 1.56 -8.01
C SER A 81 11.39 2.64 -9.08
N ARG A 82 12.33 3.57 -8.84
CA ARG A 82 12.70 4.65 -9.78
C ARG A 82 12.98 4.05 -11.16
N GLY A 83 12.06 4.21 -12.12
CA GLY A 83 12.18 3.66 -13.48
C GLY A 83 10.93 2.96 -14.04
N ARG A 84 9.88 2.72 -13.23
CA ARG A 84 8.58 2.17 -13.69
C ARG A 84 7.42 3.17 -13.55
N ASP A 85 7.72 4.45 -13.78
CA ASP A 85 6.77 5.55 -13.66
C ASP A 85 6.55 6.24 -15.00
N ILE A 86 5.65 5.72 -15.85
CA ILE A 86 4.84 6.57 -16.72
C ILE A 86 3.53 5.85 -17.03
N SER A 87 2.46 6.14 -16.27
CA SER A 87 1.07 6.26 -16.75
C SER A 87 0.04 6.00 -15.63
N GLY A 88 -0.48 7.10 -15.06
CA GLY A 88 -1.84 7.10 -14.53
C GLY A 88 -1.98 6.93 -13.02
N ALA A 89 -1.19 7.65 -12.22
CA ALA A 89 -1.70 8.11 -10.93
C ALA A 89 -2.72 9.23 -11.20
N CYS A 90 -3.98 8.85 -11.41
CA CYS A 90 -5.09 9.78 -11.23
C CYS A 90 -5.19 10.04 -9.72
N GLY A 91 -4.39 10.99 -9.28
CA GLY A 91 -4.09 11.30 -7.88
C GLY A 91 -3.06 12.41 -7.76
N GLN A 92 -2.96 13.27 -8.78
CA GLN A 92 -2.54 14.65 -8.56
C GLN A 92 -3.60 15.26 -7.64
N LEU A 93 -3.36 15.23 -6.33
CA LEU A 93 -3.70 16.30 -5.39
C LEU A 93 -3.34 15.87 -3.96
N LYS A 94 -2.51 16.73 -3.34
CA LYS A 94 -2.32 16.93 -1.90
C LYS A 94 -1.50 15.89 -1.12
N ALA A 95 -0.21 16.21 -0.97
CA ALA A 95 0.29 16.69 0.32
C ALA A 95 1.72 17.24 0.16
N GLU A 96 1.83 18.43 -0.44
CA GLU A 96 2.69 19.42 0.18
C GLU A 96 2.01 19.81 1.50
N TYR A 97 2.58 19.41 2.62
CA TYR A 97 2.34 20.05 3.90
C TYR A 97 3.72 20.35 4.49
N SER A 98 4.06 21.64 4.38
CA SER A 98 5.00 22.45 5.17
C SER A 98 6.36 21.87 5.55
#